data_AF-A0A8J4GVJ4-F1
#
_entry.id   AF-A0A8J4GVJ4-F1
#
_cell.length_a   1.000
_cell.length_b   1.000
_cell.length_c   1.000
_cell.angle_alpha   90.00
_cell.angle_beta   90.00
_cell.angle_gamma   90.00
#
_symmetry.space_group_name_H-M   'P 1'
#
loop_
_entity.id
_entity.type
_entity.pdbx_description
1 polymer ?
#
loop_
_entity_poly.entity_id
_entity_poly.type
_entity_poly.pdbx_seq_one_letter_code
_entity_poly.pdbx_strand_id
1 'polypeptide(L)'
;MLVALRLCERQTKTGGLNGRPEKLQDVCYSWWCLSCLSILGHLHWIDREALTRFILDCQDEEDGGISDRPDDMADVYHTFFGIAGLSLMGYPGLAPIDPTWALPVEVVQRVKKRAEAAVAVVVDVGADMTATMGVAEDQSAKTPAS
;
A
#
# COMPACT_ATOMS: atom_id res chain seq x y z
N MET A 1 9.48 -17.51 4.51
CA MET A 1 9.65 -18.40 3.34
C MET A 1 8.35 -19.08 2.90
N LEU A 2 7.63 -19.80 3.77
CA LEU A 2 6.41 -20.56 3.38
C LEU A 2 5.26 -19.70 2.80
N VAL A 3 5.05 -18.49 3.33
CA VAL A 3 3.97 -17.60 2.85
C VAL A 3 4.23 -17.12 1.43
N ALA A 4 5.44 -16.63 1.14
CA ALA A 4 5.81 -16.18 -0.20
C ALA A 4 5.71 -17.29 -1.23
N LEU A 5 6.08 -18.53 -0.86
CA LEU A 5 5.97 -19.69 -1.75
C LEU A 5 4.50 -19.95 -2.12
N ARG A 6 3.61 -19.94 -1.13
CA ARG A 6 2.18 -20.15 -1.38
C ARG A 6 1.55 -19.07 -2.25
N LEU A 7 2.07 -17.84 -2.15
CA LEU A 7 1.65 -16.69 -2.98
C LEU A 7 2.16 -16.80 -4.42
N CYS A 8 3.41 -17.21 -4.66
CA CYS A 8 3.91 -17.35 -6.03
C CYS A 8 3.24 -18.53 -6.77
N GLU A 9 2.89 -19.60 -6.05
CA GLU A 9 2.09 -20.72 -6.60
C GLU A 9 0.66 -20.32 -7.00
N ARG A 10 0.22 -19.08 -6.74
CA ARG A 10 -1.06 -18.58 -7.23
C ARG A 10 -1.03 -18.23 -8.72
N GLN A 11 0.15 -18.04 -9.29
CA GLN A 11 0.28 -17.74 -10.72
C GLN A 11 -0.13 -18.97 -11.54
N THR A 12 -1.13 -18.77 -12.40
CA THR A 12 -1.68 -19.80 -13.26
C THR A 12 -0.96 -19.84 -14.60
N LYS A 13 -1.24 -20.85 -15.42
CA LYS A 13 -0.64 -21.00 -16.77
C LYS A 13 -0.97 -19.85 -17.72
N THR A 14 -2.04 -19.11 -17.48
CA THR A 14 -2.44 -17.94 -18.27
C THR A 14 -1.70 -16.67 -17.84
N GLY A 15 -0.90 -16.72 -16.77
CA GLY A 15 -0.13 -15.59 -16.25
C GLY A 15 -0.78 -14.86 -15.08
N GLY A 16 -2.12 -14.85 -15.00
CA GLY A 16 -2.86 -14.25 -13.88
C GLY A 16 -2.77 -15.04 -12.58
N LEU A 17 -3.00 -14.38 -11.44
CA LEU A 17 -2.99 -15.00 -10.11
C LEU A 17 -4.41 -15.30 -9.61
N ASN A 18 -4.58 -16.42 -8.91
CA ASN A 18 -5.82 -16.74 -8.21
C ASN A 18 -5.74 -16.47 -6.70
N GLY A 19 -6.88 -16.27 -6.06
CA GLY A 19 -6.92 -16.03 -4.60
C GLY A 19 -6.66 -17.29 -3.76
N ARG A 20 -6.86 -18.47 -4.35
CA ARG A 20 -6.66 -19.78 -3.69
C ARG A 20 -6.54 -20.92 -4.72
N PRO A 21 -6.00 -22.09 -4.33
CA PRO A 21 -5.91 -23.25 -5.22
C PRO A 21 -7.24 -23.62 -5.85
N GLU A 22 -7.18 -24.17 -7.07
CA GLU A 22 -8.35 -24.62 -7.85
C GLU A 22 -9.38 -23.52 -8.17
N LYS A 23 -8.95 -22.25 -8.17
CA LYS A 23 -9.75 -21.12 -8.65
C LYS A 23 -9.13 -20.46 -9.85
N LEU A 24 -9.99 -19.82 -10.65
CA LEU A 24 -9.58 -19.03 -11.79
C LEU A 24 -8.79 -17.81 -11.33
N GLN A 25 -7.94 -17.34 -12.23
CA GLN A 25 -7.21 -16.09 -12.09
C GLN A 25 -8.15 -14.88 -12.13
N ASP A 26 -7.71 -13.80 -11.50
CA ASP A 26 -8.43 -12.54 -11.39
C ASP A 26 -7.42 -11.39 -11.28
N VAL A 27 -7.71 -10.27 -11.94
CA VAL A 27 -6.89 -9.05 -11.85
C VAL A 27 -6.77 -8.56 -10.40
N CYS A 28 -7.82 -8.63 -9.57
CA CYS A 28 -7.72 -8.16 -8.19
C CYS A 28 -6.77 -9.02 -7.35
N TYR A 29 -6.81 -10.35 -7.51
CA TYR A 29 -5.88 -11.26 -6.82
C TYR A 29 -4.45 -11.09 -7.29
N SER A 30 -4.26 -10.62 -8.52
CA SER A 30 -2.95 -10.24 -9.02
C SER A 30 -2.36 -9.11 -8.19
N TRP A 31 -3.10 -8.03 -7.91
CA TRP A 31 -2.64 -7.01 -6.98
C TRP A 31 -2.39 -7.55 -5.56
N TRP A 32 -3.35 -8.29 -4.98
CA TRP A 32 -3.26 -8.73 -3.58
C TRP A 32 -2.04 -9.64 -3.34
N CYS A 33 -1.80 -10.59 -4.23
CA CYS A 33 -0.65 -11.48 -4.12
C CYS A 33 0.67 -10.74 -4.40
N LEU A 34 0.68 -9.89 -5.43
CA LEU A 34 1.87 -9.17 -5.86
C LEU A 34 2.34 -8.13 -4.83
N SER A 35 1.41 -7.39 -4.22
CA SER A 35 1.70 -6.45 -3.13
C SER A 35 2.32 -7.16 -1.92
N CYS A 36 1.75 -8.30 -1.50
CA CYS A 36 2.30 -9.13 -0.44
C CYS A 36 3.72 -9.63 -0.78
N LEU A 37 3.93 -10.12 -2.01
CA LEU A 37 5.26 -10.56 -2.45
C LEU A 37 6.27 -9.42 -2.51
N SER A 38 5.85 -8.21 -2.89
CA SER A 38 6.70 -7.01 -2.87
C SER A 38 7.12 -6.65 -1.44
N ILE A 39 6.18 -6.65 -0.49
CA ILE A 39 6.46 -6.37 0.93
C ILE A 39 7.42 -7.43 1.50
N LEU A 40 7.28 -8.68 1.08
CA LEU A 40 8.14 -9.78 1.50
C LEU A 40 9.49 -9.86 0.74
N GLY A 41 9.74 -8.98 -0.23
CA GLY A 41 10.99 -8.98 -1.02
C GLY A 41 11.10 -10.11 -2.06
N HIS A 42 10.00 -10.78 -2.40
CA HIS A 42 9.94 -11.94 -3.28
C HIS A 42 9.19 -11.68 -4.60
N LEU A 43 9.10 -10.41 -5.01
CA LEU A 43 8.41 -10.02 -6.24
C LEU A 43 9.00 -10.67 -7.51
N HIS A 44 10.28 -11.03 -7.48
CA HIS A 44 11.00 -11.71 -8.57
C HIS A 44 10.62 -13.18 -8.77
N TRP A 45 9.76 -13.76 -7.91
CA TRP A 45 9.27 -15.14 -8.06
C TRP A 45 8.08 -15.26 -9.03
N ILE A 46 7.52 -14.14 -9.47
CA ILE A 46 6.42 -14.08 -10.43
C ILE A 46 6.98 -13.87 -11.84
N ASP A 47 6.42 -14.59 -12.81
CA ASP A 47 6.60 -14.26 -14.22
C ASP A 47 5.85 -12.96 -14.52
N ARG A 48 6.58 -11.85 -14.51
CA ARG A 48 6.02 -10.50 -14.70
C ARG A 48 5.50 -10.29 -16.12
N GLU A 49 6.12 -10.92 -17.11
CA GLU A 49 5.73 -10.75 -18.52
C GLU A 49 4.41 -11.47 -18.79
N ALA A 50 4.24 -12.67 -18.25
CA ALA A 50 2.96 -13.37 -18.30
C ALA A 50 1.85 -12.64 -17.55
N LEU A 51 2.15 -12.11 -16.35
CA LEU A 51 1.16 -11.36 -15.58
C LEU A 51 0.78 -10.03 -16.24
N THR A 52 1.76 -9.31 -16.79
CA THR A 52 1.51 -8.05 -17.51
C THR A 52 0.57 -8.29 -18.69
N ARG A 53 0.84 -9.32 -19.50
CA ARG A 53 -0.04 -9.70 -20.61
C ARG A 53 -1.45 -10.02 -20.13
N PHE A 54 -1.59 -10.85 -19.10
CA PHE A 54 -2.90 -11.17 -18.54
C PHE A 54 -3.71 -9.93 -18.14
N ILE A 55 -3.09 -8.94 -17.46
CA ILE A 55 -3.78 -7.71 -17.05
C ILE A 55 -4.17 -6.86 -18.28
N LEU A 56 -3.31 -6.77 -19.29
CA LEU A 56 -3.60 -6.01 -20.51
C LEU A 56 -4.70 -6.69 -21.34
N ASP A 57 -4.75 -8.02 -21.37
CA ASP A 57 -5.82 -8.78 -22.04
C ASP A 57 -7.18 -8.60 -21.35
N CYS A 58 -7.22 -8.05 -20.11
CA CYS A 58 -8.47 -7.72 -19.40
C CYS A 58 -8.93 -6.27 -19.66
N GLN A 59 -8.27 -5.54 -20.57
CA GLN A 59 -8.69 -4.19 -20.92
C GLN A 59 -9.87 -4.23 -21.89
N ASP A 60 -10.81 -3.30 -21.70
CA ASP A 60 -11.82 -3.00 -22.72
C ASP A 60 -11.22 -2.00 -23.73
N GLU A 61 -11.09 -2.39 -25.00
CA GLU A 61 -10.50 -1.55 -26.05
C GLU A 61 -11.46 -0.47 -26.57
N GLU A 62 -12.77 -0.61 -26.38
CA GLU A 62 -13.78 0.33 -26.87
C GLU A 62 -14.13 1.38 -25.81
N ASP A 63 -14.48 0.95 -24.60
CA ASP A 63 -14.97 1.81 -23.52
C ASP A 63 -13.87 2.12 -22.46
N GLY A 64 -12.76 1.39 -22.50
CA GLY A 64 -11.68 1.52 -21.52
C GLY A 64 -11.99 0.84 -20.18
N GLY A 65 -11.01 0.91 -19.28
CA GLY A 65 -11.06 0.19 -18.00
C GLY A 65 -10.48 -1.22 -18.09
N ILE A 66 -10.51 -1.93 -16.96
CA ILE A 66 -10.01 -3.28 -16.80
C ILE A 66 -11.06 -4.10 -16.03
N SER A 67 -11.35 -5.30 -16.51
CA SER A 67 -12.23 -6.28 -15.88
C SER A 67 -11.44 -7.28 -15.02
N ASP A 68 -12.13 -8.24 -14.40
CA ASP A 68 -11.48 -9.29 -13.61
C ASP A 68 -10.78 -10.36 -14.47
N ARG A 69 -11.29 -10.61 -15.68
CA ARG A 69 -10.75 -11.54 -16.69
C ARG A 69 -11.04 -11.05 -18.12
N PRO A 70 -10.31 -11.56 -19.14
CA PRO A 70 -10.59 -11.21 -20.53
C PRO A 70 -12.06 -11.46 -20.89
N ASP A 71 -12.62 -10.56 -21.70
CA ASP A 71 -14.01 -10.56 -22.18
C ASP A 71 -15.10 -10.33 -21.10
N ASP A 72 -14.75 -10.19 -19.82
CA ASP A 72 -15.67 -9.77 -18.76
C ASP A 72 -15.84 -8.23 -18.76
N MET A 73 -16.91 -7.72 -18.14
CA MET A 73 -17.21 -6.28 -18.10
C MET A 73 -16.23 -5.51 -17.19
N ALA A 74 -15.66 -4.42 -17.70
CA ALA A 74 -14.76 -3.57 -16.93
C ALA A 74 -15.47 -2.84 -15.77
N ASP A 75 -14.74 -2.62 -14.67
CA ASP A 75 -15.22 -1.82 -13.55
C ASP A 75 -14.08 -1.03 -12.88
N VAL A 76 -14.45 -0.04 -12.06
CA VAL A 76 -13.47 0.85 -11.39
C VAL A 76 -12.57 0.11 -10.39
N TYR A 77 -13.02 -1.00 -9.83
CA TYR A 77 -12.29 -1.77 -8.82
C TYR A 77 -11.16 -2.57 -9.47
N HIS A 78 -11.46 -3.32 -10.53
CA HIS A 78 -10.45 -4.06 -11.30
C HIS A 78 -9.56 -3.13 -12.11
N THR A 79 -10.10 -2.01 -12.63
CA THR A 79 -9.28 -0.95 -13.25
C THR A 79 -8.21 -0.44 -12.30
N PHE A 80 -8.58 -0.10 -11.06
CA PHE A 80 -7.61 0.34 -10.07
C PHE A 80 -6.54 -0.73 -9.79
N PHE A 81 -6.96 -1.98 -9.54
CA PHE A 81 -6.00 -3.04 -9.19
C PHE A 81 -5.13 -3.51 -10.36
N GLY A 82 -5.63 -3.47 -11.59
CA GLY A 82 -4.83 -3.72 -12.78
C GLY A 82 -3.74 -2.67 -12.95
N ILE A 83 -4.09 -1.38 -12.87
CA ILE A 83 -3.12 -0.28 -12.95
C ILE A 83 -2.10 -0.35 -11.79
N ALA A 84 -2.57 -0.63 -10.57
CA ALA A 84 -1.72 -0.79 -9.40
C ALA A 84 -0.74 -1.96 -9.57
N GLY A 85 -1.20 -3.11 -10.08
CA GLY A 85 -0.37 -4.27 -10.38
C GLY A 85 0.68 -3.98 -11.44
N LEU A 86 0.29 -3.34 -12.54
CA LEU A 86 1.19 -2.89 -13.61
C LEU A 86 2.25 -1.92 -13.08
N SER A 87 1.85 -0.92 -12.29
CA SER A 87 2.76 0.03 -11.64
C SER A 87 3.78 -0.68 -10.74
N LEU A 88 3.32 -1.62 -9.91
CA LEU A 88 4.19 -2.38 -9.01
C LEU A 88 5.18 -3.29 -9.77
N MET A 89 4.82 -3.71 -10.98
CA MET A 89 5.73 -4.45 -11.88
C MET A 89 6.70 -3.54 -12.64
N GLY A 90 6.54 -2.22 -12.57
CA GLY A 90 7.38 -1.25 -13.29
C GLY A 90 6.94 -1.01 -14.73
N TYR A 91 5.65 -1.18 -15.04
CA TYR A 91 5.12 -0.91 -16.37
C TYR A 91 5.37 0.56 -16.78
N PRO A 92 5.90 0.83 -17.99
CA PRO A 92 6.27 2.19 -18.40
C PRO A 92 5.10 3.18 -18.35
N GLY A 93 5.41 4.42 -17.97
CA GLY A 93 4.43 5.51 -17.92
C GLY A 93 3.55 5.53 -16.66
N LEU A 94 3.66 4.54 -15.77
CA LEU A 94 2.96 4.54 -14.49
C LEU A 94 3.86 5.05 -13.35
N ALA A 95 3.29 5.88 -12.48
CA ALA A 95 3.97 6.32 -11.27
C ALA A 95 4.12 5.14 -10.29
N PRO A 96 5.23 5.05 -9.51
CA PRO A 96 5.40 4.00 -8.53
C PRO A 96 4.31 4.00 -7.47
N ILE A 97 3.78 2.82 -7.14
CA ILE A 97 2.79 2.61 -6.09
C ILE A 97 3.40 1.95 -4.87
N ASP A 98 2.99 2.39 -3.67
CA ASP A 98 3.35 1.74 -2.42
C ASP A 98 2.46 0.49 -2.21
N PRO A 99 3.05 -0.70 -2.08
CA PRO A 99 2.29 -1.95 -1.97
C PRO A 99 1.55 -2.10 -0.62
N THR A 100 1.89 -1.31 0.40
CA THR A 100 1.23 -1.34 1.71
C THR A 100 0.02 -0.42 1.75
N TRP A 101 0.13 0.76 1.13
CA TRP A 101 -0.92 1.78 1.15
C TRP A 101 -1.85 1.72 -0.07
N ALA A 102 -1.44 1.03 -1.15
CA ALA A 102 -2.11 1.09 -2.44
C ALA A 102 -2.29 2.54 -2.95
N LEU A 103 -1.27 3.38 -2.72
CA LEU A 103 -1.25 4.78 -3.11
C LEU A 103 0.06 5.11 -3.81
N PRO A 104 0.10 6.15 -4.68
CA PRO A 104 1.35 6.61 -5.26
C PRO A 104 2.39 6.92 -4.17
N VAL A 105 3.64 6.51 -4.37
CA VAL A 105 4.71 6.67 -3.38
C VAL A 105 4.87 8.14 -2.94
N GLU A 106 4.68 9.10 -3.87
CA GLU A 106 4.74 10.53 -3.52
C GLU A 106 3.66 10.96 -2.51
N VAL A 107 2.47 10.35 -2.58
CA VAL A 107 1.33 10.68 -1.72
C VAL A 107 1.61 10.13 -0.33
N VAL A 108 2.10 8.89 -0.25
CA VAL A 108 2.49 8.26 1.02
C VAL A 108 3.57 9.09 1.72
N GLN A 109 4.59 9.54 0.99
CA GLN A 109 5.65 10.41 1.53
C GLN A 109 5.08 11.73 2.06
N ARG A 110 4.16 12.36 1.30
CA ARG A 110 3.50 13.60 1.72
C ARG A 110 2.68 13.41 2.99
N VAL A 111 1.94 12.30 3.09
CA VAL A 111 1.12 11.98 4.27
C VAL A 111 2.01 11.72 5.49
N LYS A 112 3.09 10.94 5.35
CA LYS A 112 4.04 10.67 6.45
C LYS A 112 4.67 11.96 6.98
N LYS A 113 5.15 12.82 6.08
CA LYS A 113 5.74 14.13 6.47
C LYS A 113 4.75 15.01 7.23
N ARG A 114 3.47 15.03 6.81
CA ARG A 114 2.42 15.78 7.51
C ARG A 114 2.11 15.19 8.88
N ALA A 115 2.08 13.88 9.01
CA ALA A 115 1.87 13.21 10.29
C ALA A 115 3.03 13.49 11.27
N GLU A 116 4.27 13.41 10.81
CA GLU A 116 5.47 13.73 11.60
C GLU A 116 5.45 15.19 12.09
N ALA A 117 5.11 16.14 11.20
CA ALA A 117 4.98 17.54 11.56
C ALA A 117 3.86 17.79 12.59
N ALA A 118 2.71 17.11 12.46
CA ALA A 118 1.63 17.22 13.43
C ALA A 118 2.02 16.66 14.81
N VAL A 119 2.76 15.54 14.84
CA VAL A 119 3.30 14.97 16.09
C VAL A 119 4.30 15.93 16.73
N ALA A 120 5.20 16.54 15.95
CA ALA A 120 6.15 17.52 16.48
C ALA A 120 5.45 18.71 17.14
N VAL A 121 4.37 19.22 16.55
CA VAL A 121 3.55 20.29 17.15
C VAL A 121 2.91 19.85 18.47
N VAL A 122 2.40 18.62 18.57
CA VAL A 122 1.81 18.11 19.83
C VAL A 122 2.87 17.93 20.92
N VAL A 123 4.08 17.46 20.55
CA VAL A 123 5.19 17.32 21.50
C VAL A 123 5.66 18.69 22.01
N ASP A 124 5.75 19.69 21.14
CA ASP A 124 6.11 21.06 21.51
C ASP A 124 5.09 21.69 22.47
N VAL A 125 3.78 21.56 22.16
CA VAL A 125 2.70 22.01 23.06
C VAL A 125 2.73 21.25 24.40
N GLY A 126 3.00 19.94 24.39
CA GLY A 126 3.13 19.15 25.61
C GLY A 126 4.32 19.57 26.48
N ALA A 127 5.46 19.91 25.86
CA ALA A 127 6.63 20.44 26.54
C ALA A 127 6.35 21.81 27.20
N ASP A 128 5.69 22.73 26.48
CA ASP A 128 5.27 24.03 27.01
C ASP A 128 4.26 23.90 28.18
N MET A 129 3.34 22.93 28.11
CA MET A 129 2.41 22.66 29.23
C MET A 129 3.13 22.09 30.46
N THR A 130 4.13 21.22 30.29
CA THR A 130 4.95 20.75 31.42
C THR A 130 5.84 21.85 32.01
N ALA A 131 6.35 22.75 31.17
CA ALA A 131 7.14 23.89 31.62
C ALA A 131 6.30 24.90 32.44
N THR A 132 5.04 25.12 32.07
CA THR A 132 4.14 26.02 32.83
C THR A 132 3.65 25.42 34.14
N MET A 133 3.50 24.09 34.24
CA MET A 133 3.16 23.42 35.51
C MET A 133 4.33 23.31 36.50
N GLY A 134 5.58 23.32 36.02
CA GLY A 134 6.80 23.26 36.85
C GLY A 134 7.14 24.54 37.63
N VAL A 135 6.41 25.64 37.42
CA VAL A 135 6.66 26.93 38.10
C VAL A 135 5.74 27.13 39.33
N ALA A 136 4.88 26.17 39.65
CA ALA A 136 3.84 26.32 40.69
C ALA A 136 4.20 25.76 42.09
N GLU A 137 5.43 25.30 42.33
CA GLU A 137 5.89 24.87 43.67
C GLU A 137 7.05 25.74 44.16
N ASP A 138 6.75 26.63 45.11
CA ASP A 138 7.60 27.09 46.24
C ASP A 138 7.33 28.55 46.63
N GLN A 139 6.19 28.81 47.27
CA GLN A 139 5.99 30.01 48.11
C GLN A 139 5.13 29.69 49.33
N SER A 140 5.56 28.73 50.17
CA SER A 140 4.94 28.58 51.50
C SER A 140 5.90 27.99 52.53
N ALA A 141 7.01 28.67 52.80
CA ALA A 141 7.77 28.42 54.02
C ALA A 141 8.59 29.66 54.40
N LYS A 142 8.03 30.54 55.23
CA LYS A 142 8.76 31.43 56.15
C LYS A 142 7.78 32.17 57.06
N THR A 143 7.52 31.59 58.22
CA THR A 143 7.11 32.34 59.41
C THR A 143 8.11 31.98 60.51
N PRO A 144 8.84 32.96 61.08
CA PRO A 144 9.83 32.67 62.12
C PRO A 144 9.12 32.44 63.46
N ALA A 145 9.73 31.55 64.26
CA ALA A 145 9.26 31.19 65.58
C ALA A 145 9.37 32.36 66.57
N SER A 146 8.33 32.56 67.36
CA SER A 146 8.36 33.11 68.72
C SER A 146 7.15 32.62 69.51
#